data_AF-A0A3L8PLF6-F1
#
_entry.id   AF-A0A3L8PLF6-F1
#
_cell.length_a   1.000
_cell.length_b   1.000
_cell.length_c   1.000
_cell.angle_alpha   90.00
_cell.angle_beta   90.00
_cell.angle_gamma   90.00
#
_symmetry.space_group_name_H-M   'P 1'
#
loop_
_entity.id
_entity.type
_entity.pdbx_description
1 polymer ?
#
loop_
_entity_poly.entity_id
_entity_poly.type
_entity_poly.pdbx_seq_one_letter_code
_entity_poly.pdbx_strand_id
1 'polypeptide(L)'
;MTEAAPETQTTTTDGTSGEATTTATTTPPEGGQSPQGKDNGSDDLVEAIRSNPEKAKAEIERLRQENASARTNAKEQAAEEARKGVLEDIAKALGFKDGEKAPTVDELKQQLTEQTTKTEQASAAYRDTQAELVVWRNATDLGVDAAALTDSRAFERAIADLDPASDSFAEDVKKAAQEAAEQNPKLKAAPAAGKSGAELNGGTGEGAITQEQFDRMSGQERNELYRTNPELYRRLSGR
;
A
#
# COMPACT_ATOMS: atom_id res chain seq x y z
N MET A 1 -40.67 28.10 -11.14
CA MET A 1 -41.47 28.63 -10.02
C MET A 1 -42.63 27.69 -9.76
N THR A 2 -42.51 26.79 -8.80
CA THR A 2 -43.62 26.40 -7.91
C THR A 2 -42.95 25.92 -6.62
N GLU A 3 -43.35 26.59 -5.57
CA GLU A 3 -42.91 26.62 -4.19
C GLU A 3 -43.82 25.70 -3.37
N ALA A 4 -43.26 24.85 -2.50
CA ALA A 4 -43.94 24.30 -1.32
C ALA A 4 -42.99 23.42 -0.49
N ALA A 5 -42.32 24.04 0.48
CA ALA A 5 -42.18 23.50 1.84
C ALA A 5 -43.11 24.38 2.70
N PRO A 6 -43.72 23.93 3.81
CA PRO A 6 -43.06 23.36 5.00
C PRO A 6 -43.82 22.10 5.52
N GLU A 7 -43.34 21.31 6.48
CA GLU A 7 -43.54 21.56 7.91
C GLU A 7 -42.81 20.51 8.77
N THR A 8 -42.28 21.03 9.87
CA THR A 8 -41.81 20.39 11.10
C THR A 8 -42.86 19.47 11.73
N GLN A 9 -42.43 18.27 12.17
CA GLN A 9 -43.14 17.51 13.19
C GLN A 9 -42.29 17.42 14.46
N THR A 10 -42.78 18.14 15.47
CA THR A 10 -42.57 17.93 16.91
C THR A 10 -43.30 16.67 17.37
N THR A 11 -42.65 15.82 18.15
CA THR A 11 -43.32 14.84 19.01
C THR A 11 -42.81 14.98 20.44
N THR A 12 -43.73 15.43 21.29
CA THR A 12 -43.64 15.54 22.75
C THR A 12 -44.51 14.41 23.33
N THR A 13 -43.87 13.57 24.15
CA THR A 13 -44.33 12.91 25.39
C THR A 13 -45.70 12.22 25.48
N ASP A 14 -45.67 10.91 25.78
CA ASP A 14 -46.27 10.25 26.97
C ASP A 14 -45.67 8.83 27.02
N GLY A 15 -45.17 8.25 28.11
CA GLY A 15 -45.67 8.25 29.48
C GLY A 15 -46.25 6.86 29.78
N THR A 16 -45.45 5.92 30.30
CA THR A 16 -45.95 4.83 31.17
C THR A 16 -44.83 4.26 32.03
N SER A 17 -45.16 4.24 33.31
CA SER A 17 -44.40 3.86 34.49
C SER A 17 -44.00 2.39 34.54
N GLY A 18 -42.84 2.13 35.13
CA GLY A 18 -42.28 0.82 35.43
C GLY A 18 -41.19 0.95 36.48
N GLU A 19 -41.64 1.20 37.70
CA GLU A 19 -40.87 1.30 38.94
C GLU A 19 -40.07 0.03 39.23
N ALA A 20 -38.74 0.16 39.32
CA ALA A 20 -37.87 -0.82 39.97
C ALA A 20 -36.70 -0.09 40.63
N THR A 21 -36.94 0.26 41.89
CA THR A 21 -35.94 0.73 42.86
C THR A 21 -34.91 -0.36 43.09
N THR A 22 -33.65 -0.11 42.69
CA THR A 22 -32.49 -0.80 43.26
C THR A 22 -31.45 0.21 43.67
N THR A 23 -31.45 0.46 44.99
CA THR A 23 -30.45 1.14 45.78
C THR A 23 -29.08 0.51 45.56
N ALA A 24 -28.14 1.26 45.00
CA ALA A 24 -26.71 0.96 45.09
C ALA A 24 -26.09 1.89 46.13
N THR A 25 -25.89 1.33 47.32
CA THR A 25 -25.14 1.88 48.45
C THR A 25 -23.71 2.19 48.02
N THR A 26 -23.31 3.46 48.00
CA THR A 26 -21.91 3.86 47.99
C THR A 26 -21.43 4.08 49.42
N THR A 27 -20.50 3.21 49.82
CA THR A 27 -19.72 3.29 51.06
C THR A 27 -18.97 4.64 51.14
N PRO A 28 -18.93 5.31 52.30
CA PRO A 28 -18.17 6.55 52.48
C PRO A 28 -16.66 6.30 52.42
N PRO A 29 -15.84 7.10 51.72
CA PRO A 29 -14.43 7.21 52.04
C PRO A 29 -14.29 8.11 53.29
N GLU A 30 -13.89 7.48 54.38
CA GLU A 30 -13.46 8.10 55.62
C GLU A 30 -11.99 8.57 55.48
N GLY A 31 -11.77 9.89 55.58
CA GLY A 31 -10.62 10.48 56.27
C GLY A 31 -9.28 10.71 55.54
N GLY A 32 -8.93 12.00 55.39
CA GLY A 32 -7.56 12.54 55.49
C GLY A 32 -6.88 12.90 54.15
N GLN A 33 -6.37 14.12 53.88
CA GLN A 33 -6.06 15.29 54.70
C GLN A 33 -6.34 16.56 53.88
N SER A 34 -7.11 17.50 54.44
CA SER A 34 -7.10 18.90 53.99
C SER A 34 -5.78 19.56 54.36
N PRO A 35 -5.22 20.46 53.52
CA PRO A 35 -4.13 21.31 53.95
C PRO A 35 -4.61 22.23 55.07
N GLN A 36 -3.94 22.14 56.22
CA GLN A 36 -4.17 22.94 57.41
C GLN A 36 -3.92 24.43 57.10
N GLY A 37 -4.98 25.16 56.76
CA GLY A 37 -5.02 26.62 56.70
C GLY A 37 -5.70 27.16 57.96
N LYS A 38 -5.05 28.09 58.65
CA LYS A 38 -5.53 28.73 59.88
C LYS A 38 -6.94 29.31 59.72
N ASP A 39 -7.89 28.73 60.43
CA ASP A 39 -9.21 29.29 60.71
C ASP A 39 -9.04 30.41 61.74
N ASN A 40 -9.05 31.67 61.29
CA ASN A 40 -9.17 32.86 62.13
C ASN A 40 -9.43 34.10 61.22
N GLY A 41 -10.50 34.06 60.41
CA GLY A 41 -10.86 35.20 59.58
C GLY A 41 -12.18 35.11 58.80
N SER A 42 -12.89 33.98 58.86
CA SER A 42 -14.16 33.78 58.15
C SER A 42 -15.32 34.56 58.79
N ASP A 43 -15.45 34.53 60.12
CA ASP A 43 -16.51 35.26 60.83
C ASP A 43 -16.34 36.79 60.80
N ASP A 44 -15.10 37.29 60.87
CA ASP A 44 -14.79 38.73 60.77
C ASP A 44 -15.05 39.29 59.36
N LEU A 45 -14.78 38.50 58.31
CA LEU A 45 -15.06 38.92 56.93
C LEU A 45 -16.57 38.97 56.68
N VAL A 46 -17.31 37.98 57.19
CA VAL A 46 -18.77 37.90 57.08
C VAL A 46 -19.43 39.06 57.82
N GLU A 47 -19.00 39.38 59.05
CA GLU A 47 -19.54 40.51 59.82
C GLU A 47 -19.13 41.87 59.21
N ALA A 48 -17.90 42.01 58.68
CA ALA A 48 -17.44 43.23 58.01
C ALA A 48 -18.14 43.50 56.67
N ILE A 49 -18.52 42.46 55.92
CA ILE A 49 -19.32 42.53 54.69
C ILE A 49 -20.77 42.92 55.02
N ARG A 50 -21.35 42.34 56.08
CA ARG A 50 -22.71 42.64 56.55
C ARG A 50 -22.85 44.08 57.06
N SER A 51 -21.78 44.61 57.65
CA SER A 51 -21.68 45.97 58.20
C SER A 51 -21.27 47.04 57.19
N ASN A 52 -20.77 46.66 56.00
CA ASN A 52 -20.27 47.60 55.00
C ASN A 52 -20.61 47.17 53.56
N PRO A 53 -21.74 47.65 53.00
CA PRO A 53 -22.24 47.21 51.70
C PRO A 53 -21.29 47.51 50.52
N GLU A 54 -20.42 48.52 50.64
CA GLU A 54 -19.44 48.85 49.59
C GLU A 54 -18.30 47.82 49.53
N LYS A 55 -17.84 47.32 50.69
CA LYS A 55 -16.85 46.24 50.75
C LYS A 55 -17.43 44.93 50.21
N ALA A 56 -18.69 44.65 50.51
CA ALA A 56 -19.42 43.50 49.96
C ALA A 56 -19.49 43.54 48.43
N LYS A 57 -19.83 44.70 47.84
CA LYS A 57 -19.87 44.88 46.39
C LYS A 57 -18.49 44.70 45.74
N ALA A 58 -17.44 45.27 46.33
CA ALA A 58 -16.09 45.14 45.84
C ALA A 58 -15.61 43.68 45.81
N GLU A 59 -15.93 42.91 46.86
CA GLU A 59 -15.57 41.49 46.91
C GLU A 59 -16.40 40.64 45.93
N ILE A 60 -17.70 40.91 45.76
CA ILE A 60 -18.52 40.26 44.73
C ILE A 60 -17.97 40.54 43.33
N GLU A 61 -17.57 41.78 43.06
CA GLU A 61 -16.98 42.16 41.77
C GLU A 61 -15.64 41.46 41.54
N ARG A 62 -14.78 41.40 42.57
CA ARG A 62 -13.52 40.64 42.54
C ARG A 62 -13.77 39.16 42.24
N LEU A 63 -14.70 38.53 42.95
CA LEU A 63 -15.07 37.12 42.74
C LEU A 63 -15.67 36.88 41.36
N ARG A 64 -16.47 37.81 40.83
CA ARG A 64 -17.00 37.71 39.46
C ARG A 64 -15.90 37.77 38.42
N GLN A 65 -14.93 38.68 38.59
CA GLN A 65 -13.78 38.78 37.71
C GLN A 65 -12.92 37.52 37.77
N GLU A 66 -12.61 37.02 38.97
CA GLU A 66 -11.85 35.79 39.17
C GLU A 66 -12.55 34.57 38.54
N ASN A 67 -13.86 34.43 38.72
CA ASN A 67 -14.64 33.37 38.09
C ASN A 67 -14.69 33.51 36.56
N ALA A 68 -14.78 34.73 36.03
CA ALA A 68 -14.75 34.98 34.60
C ALA A 68 -13.39 34.57 33.99
N SER A 69 -12.28 34.94 34.65
CA SER A 69 -10.93 34.54 34.26
C SER A 69 -10.73 33.03 34.36
N ALA A 70 -11.13 32.40 35.47
CA ALA A 70 -11.04 30.96 35.65
C ALA A 70 -11.81 30.18 34.58
N ARG A 71 -13.03 30.61 34.24
CA ARG A 71 -13.83 29.99 33.16
C ARG A 71 -13.18 30.16 31.79
N THR A 72 -12.53 31.29 31.53
CA THR A 72 -11.85 31.53 30.25
C THR A 72 -10.60 30.68 30.13
N ASN A 73 -9.75 30.69 31.16
CA ASN A 73 -8.52 29.91 31.21
C ASN A 73 -8.80 28.40 31.13
N ALA A 74 -9.83 27.91 31.84
CA ALA A 74 -10.20 26.49 31.77
C ALA A 74 -10.68 26.08 30.37
N LYS A 75 -11.40 26.96 29.66
CA LYS A 75 -11.81 26.71 28.27
C LYS A 75 -10.61 26.73 27.32
N GLU A 76 -9.66 27.63 27.53
CA GLU A 76 -8.44 27.71 26.73
C GLU A 76 -7.57 26.47 26.93
N GLN A 77 -7.35 26.04 28.18
CA GLN A 77 -6.63 24.81 28.52
C GLN A 77 -7.30 23.57 27.92
N ALA A 78 -8.62 23.42 28.07
CA ALA A 78 -9.34 22.30 27.47
C ALA A 78 -9.24 22.28 25.94
N ALA A 79 -9.23 23.45 25.29
CA ALA A 79 -9.04 23.55 23.86
C ALA A 79 -7.60 23.19 23.43
N GLU A 80 -6.59 23.59 24.20
CA GLU A 80 -5.19 23.20 23.95
C GLU A 80 -4.97 21.69 24.13
N GLU A 81 -5.52 21.11 25.19
CA GLU A 81 -5.46 19.67 25.44
C GLU A 81 -6.16 18.88 24.33
N ALA A 82 -7.33 19.32 23.86
CA ALA A 82 -8.01 18.70 22.74
C ALA A 82 -7.17 18.77 21.44
N ARG A 83 -6.50 19.90 21.17
CA ARG A 83 -5.60 20.02 20.00
C ARG A 83 -4.40 19.09 20.11
N LYS A 84 -3.81 18.95 21.30
CA LYS A 84 -2.71 18.02 21.55
C LYS A 84 -3.15 16.57 21.35
N GLY A 85 -4.30 16.18 21.89
CA GLY A 85 -4.87 14.84 21.70
C GLY A 85 -5.06 14.49 20.22
N VAL A 86 -5.62 15.40 19.42
CA VAL A 86 -5.78 15.19 17.97
C VAL A 86 -4.42 15.04 17.27
N LEU A 87 -3.42 15.85 17.61
CA LEU A 87 -2.08 15.72 17.03
C LEU A 87 -1.41 14.39 17.40
N GLU A 88 -1.57 13.95 18.64
CA GLU A 88 -1.06 12.65 19.09
C GLU A 88 -1.74 11.49 18.39
N ASP A 89 -3.06 11.55 18.18
CA ASP A 89 -3.80 10.51 17.45
C ASP A 89 -3.38 10.45 15.97
N ILE A 90 -3.17 11.60 15.33
CA ILE A 90 -2.63 11.67 13.96
C ILE A 90 -1.19 11.13 13.92
N ALA A 91 -0.36 11.50 14.89
CA ALA A 91 1.02 11.02 14.98
C ALA A 91 1.07 9.48 15.12
N LYS A 92 0.23 8.91 16.00
CA LYS A 92 0.11 7.45 16.16
C LYS A 92 -0.36 6.78 14.86
N ALA A 93 -1.37 7.34 14.20
CA ALA A 93 -1.85 6.81 12.92
C ALA A 93 -0.79 6.83 11.81
N LEU A 94 0.09 7.83 11.79
CA LEU A 94 1.21 7.93 10.85
C LEU A 94 2.44 7.11 11.27
N GLY A 95 2.40 6.44 12.43
CA GLY A 95 3.43 5.52 12.90
C GLY A 95 4.54 6.15 13.74
N PHE A 96 4.35 7.36 14.28
CA PHE A 96 5.25 7.90 15.29
C PHE A 96 5.13 7.08 16.58
N LYS A 97 6.27 6.74 17.20
CA LYS A 97 6.29 5.90 18.41
C LYS A 97 5.90 6.70 19.64
N ASP A 98 5.18 6.05 20.55
CA ASP A 98 4.89 6.62 21.87
C ASP A 98 6.19 6.95 22.62
N GLY A 99 6.30 8.18 23.13
CA GLY A 99 7.44 8.65 23.93
C GLY A 99 8.41 9.61 23.22
N GLU A 100 8.26 9.81 21.90
CA GLU A 100 8.84 10.98 21.24
C GLU A 100 7.97 12.21 21.52
N LYS A 101 8.60 13.40 21.62
CA LYS A 101 7.88 14.67 21.73
C LYS A 101 6.82 14.71 20.64
N ALA A 102 5.57 15.03 20.99
CA ALA A 102 4.46 15.10 20.03
C ALA A 102 4.90 15.95 18.83
N PRO A 103 4.85 15.39 17.61
CA PRO A 103 5.35 16.07 16.42
C PRO A 103 4.56 17.35 16.19
N THR A 104 5.27 18.37 15.74
CA THR A 104 4.68 19.63 15.30
C THR A 104 3.84 19.40 14.03
N VAL A 105 2.94 20.35 13.74
CA VAL A 105 2.12 20.31 12.53
C VAL A 105 3.00 20.25 11.27
N ASP A 106 4.14 20.94 11.27
CA ASP A 106 5.06 20.96 10.13
C ASP A 106 5.79 19.62 9.95
N GLU A 107 6.19 18.96 11.04
CA GLU A 107 6.75 17.60 10.99
C GLU A 107 5.72 16.58 10.48
N LEU A 108 4.45 16.69 10.89
CA LEU A 108 3.37 15.84 10.37
C LEU A 108 3.14 16.04 8.87
N LYS A 109 3.13 17.30 8.41
CA LYS A 109 3.02 17.61 6.97
C LYS A 109 4.19 17.04 6.17
N GLN A 110 5.41 17.18 6.70
CA GLN A 110 6.60 16.62 6.06
C GLN A 110 6.48 15.10 5.95
N GLN A 111 6.16 14.41 7.04
CA GLN A 111 6.02 12.95 7.06
C GLN A 111 4.93 12.47 6.08
N LEU A 112 3.79 13.17 6.02
CA LEU A 112 2.73 12.85 5.08
C LEU A 112 3.20 13.01 3.63
N THR A 113 3.90 14.11 3.32
CA THR A 113 4.45 14.36 1.99
C THR A 113 5.47 13.29 1.59
N GLU A 114 6.34 12.90 2.53
CA GLU A 114 7.31 11.82 2.32
C GLU A 114 6.64 10.47 2.10
N GLN A 115 5.60 10.13 2.88
CA GLN A 115 4.85 8.89 2.70
C GLN A 115 4.09 8.84 1.38
N THR A 116 3.43 9.94 1.00
CA THR A 116 2.76 10.05 -0.31
C THR A 116 3.76 9.87 -1.44
N THR A 117 4.90 10.58 -1.38
CA THR A 117 5.96 10.46 -2.40
C THR A 117 6.50 9.03 -2.49
N LYS A 118 6.78 8.38 -1.36
CA LYS A 118 7.24 6.97 -1.33
C LYS A 118 6.20 6.02 -1.92
N THR A 119 4.93 6.25 -1.63
CA THR A 119 3.82 5.44 -2.13
C THR A 119 3.67 5.61 -3.64
N GLU A 120 3.70 6.83 -4.15
CA GLU A 120 3.66 7.13 -5.59
C GLU A 120 4.83 6.48 -6.34
N GLN A 121 6.04 6.59 -5.79
CA GLN A 121 7.24 5.95 -6.35
C GLN A 121 7.13 4.42 -6.36
N ALA A 122 6.67 3.82 -5.26
CA ALA A 122 6.47 2.38 -5.16
C ALA A 122 5.39 1.88 -6.14
N SER A 123 4.28 2.62 -6.26
CA SER A 123 3.20 2.31 -7.20
C SER A 123 3.67 2.42 -8.65
N ALA A 124 4.46 3.45 -8.99
CA ALA A 124 5.05 3.59 -10.32
C ALA A 124 6.01 2.42 -10.64
N ALA A 125 6.92 2.09 -9.74
CA ALA A 125 7.85 0.97 -9.92
C ALA A 125 7.11 -0.37 -10.04
N TYR A 126 6.04 -0.57 -9.26
CA TYR A 126 5.19 -1.76 -9.34
C TYR A 126 4.49 -1.84 -10.69
N ARG A 127 3.87 -0.75 -11.16
CA ARG A 127 3.23 -0.66 -12.47
C ARG A 127 4.21 -0.98 -13.60
N ASP A 128 5.39 -0.37 -13.59
CA ASP A 128 6.40 -0.55 -14.63
C ASP A 128 6.87 -2.02 -14.67
N THR A 129 7.10 -2.64 -13.50
CA THR A 129 7.45 -4.06 -13.39
C THR A 129 6.34 -4.98 -13.90
N GLN A 130 5.08 -4.71 -13.54
CA GLN A 130 3.94 -5.52 -14.00
C GLN A 130 3.74 -5.37 -15.52
N ALA A 131 3.85 -4.16 -16.06
CA ALA A 131 3.76 -3.91 -17.48
C ALA A 131 4.86 -4.64 -18.25
N GLU A 132 6.11 -4.57 -17.75
CA GLU A 132 7.24 -5.31 -18.31
C GLU A 132 6.98 -6.82 -18.31
N LEU A 133 6.50 -7.40 -17.20
CA LEU A 133 6.15 -8.82 -17.14
C LEU A 133 5.06 -9.20 -18.13
N VAL A 134 4.03 -8.37 -18.31
CA VAL A 134 2.98 -8.59 -19.32
C VAL A 134 3.59 -8.58 -20.71
N VAL A 135 4.42 -7.59 -21.04
CA VAL A 135 5.08 -7.50 -22.35
C VAL A 135 5.95 -8.73 -22.61
N TRP A 136 6.85 -9.09 -21.70
CA TRP A 136 7.74 -10.25 -21.88
C TRP A 136 6.98 -11.56 -22.04
N ARG A 137 5.92 -11.78 -21.27
CA ARG A 137 5.11 -13.00 -21.35
C ARG A 137 4.31 -13.11 -22.64
N ASN A 138 3.95 -11.99 -23.26
CA ASN A 138 3.10 -11.94 -24.44
C ASN A 138 3.86 -11.50 -25.71
N ALA A 139 5.18 -11.29 -25.64
CA ALA A 139 5.96 -10.70 -26.72
C ALA A 139 5.83 -11.47 -28.05
N THR A 140 5.84 -12.79 -27.97
CA THR A 140 5.67 -13.67 -29.13
C THR A 140 4.28 -13.55 -29.75
N ASP A 141 3.23 -13.53 -28.91
CA ASP A 141 1.83 -13.43 -29.38
C ASP A 141 1.52 -12.05 -29.97
N LEU A 142 2.14 -11.00 -29.42
CA LEU A 142 2.01 -9.63 -29.91
C LEU A 142 2.93 -9.33 -31.10
N GLY A 143 3.91 -10.19 -31.39
CA GLY A 143 4.90 -9.96 -32.43
C GLY A 143 5.81 -8.75 -32.17
N VAL A 144 6.10 -8.46 -30.90
CA VAL A 144 6.92 -7.31 -30.48
C VAL A 144 8.27 -7.75 -29.91
N ASP A 145 9.29 -6.91 -30.07
CA ASP A 145 10.56 -7.05 -29.37
C ASP A 145 10.39 -6.44 -27.97
N ALA A 146 10.25 -7.31 -26.97
CA ALA A 146 10.04 -6.89 -25.58
C ALA A 146 11.15 -5.98 -25.06
N ALA A 147 12.42 -6.28 -25.38
CA ALA A 147 13.55 -5.49 -24.89
C ALA A 147 13.57 -4.08 -25.48
N ALA A 148 13.29 -3.95 -26.78
CA ALA A 148 13.21 -2.65 -27.43
C ALA A 148 11.98 -1.86 -26.98
N LEU A 149 10.86 -2.54 -26.70
CA LEU A 149 9.61 -1.91 -26.28
C LEU A 149 9.70 -1.38 -24.85
N THR A 150 10.26 -2.14 -23.91
CA THR A 150 10.36 -1.73 -22.50
C THR A 150 11.36 -0.58 -22.29
N ASP A 151 12.32 -0.38 -23.20
CA ASP A 151 13.23 0.78 -23.21
C ASP A 151 12.63 2.02 -23.93
N SER A 152 11.43 1.89 -24.50
CA SER A 152 10.79 2.97 -25.26
C SER A 152 10.10 3.99 -24.35
N ARG A 153 10.57 5.24 -24.39
CA ARG A 153 9.90 6.39 -23.75
C ARG A 153 8.48 6.63 -24.25
N ALA A 154 8.13 6.19 -25.45
CA ALA A 154 6.76 6.32 -25.95
C ALA A 154 5.82 5.32 -25.26
N PHE A 155 6.30 4.10 -25.06
CA PHE A 155 5.55 3.06 -24.35
C PHE A 155 5.42 3.38 -22.86
N GLU A 156 6.51 3.81 -22.19
CA GLU A 156 6.46 4.28 -20.80
C GLU A 156 5.38 5.35 -20.57
N ARG A 157 5.25 6.32 -21.50
CA ARG A 157 4.22 7.35 -21.42
C ARG A 157 2.81 6.80 -21.63
N ALA A 158 2.65 5.82 -22.51
CA ALA A 158 1.35 5.20 -22.79
C ALA A 158 0.82 4.41 -21.59
N ILE A 159 1.71 3.83 -20.78
CA ILE A 159 1.32 3.05 -19.59
C ILE A 159 1.31 3.89 -18.30
N ALA A 160 1.75 5.14 -18.31
CA ALA A 160 1.95 5.95 -17.11
C ALA A 160 0.67 6.13 -16.27
N ASP A 161 -0.49 6.18 -16.90
CA ASP A 161 -1.76 6.39 -16.21
C ASP A 161 -2.53 5.08 -15.95
N LEU A 162 -1.93 3.92 -16.27
CA LEU A 162 -2.56 2.61 -16.03
C LEU A 162 -2.45 2.21 -14.56
N ASP A 163 -3.58 1.79 -14.00
CA ASP A 163 -3.64 1.24 -12.65
C ASP A 163 -3.26 -0.25 -12.65
N PRO A 164 -2.15 -0.65 -12.02
CA PRO A 164 -1.73 -2.05 -11.95
C PRO A 164 -2.62 -2.94 -11.07
N ALA A 165 -3.58 -2.36 -10.33
CA ALA A 165 -4.59 -3.12 -9.60
C ALA A 165 -5.88 -3.34 -10.40
N SER A 166 -6.03 -2.73 -11.58
CA SER A 166 -7.19 -2.92 -12.44
C SER A 166 -7.21 -4.32 -13.06
N ASP A 167 -8.40 -4.94 -13.12
CA ASP A 167 -8.61 -6.20 -13.83
C ASP A 167 -8.29 -6.08 -15.34
N SER A 168 -8.39 -4.87 -15.90
CA SER A 168 -8.09 -4.59 -17.32
C SER A 168 -6.60 -4.34 -17.60
N PHE A 169 -5.77 -4.20 -16.56
CA PHE A 169 -4.39 -3.72 -16.69
C PHE A 169 -3.59 -4.48 -17.76
N ALA A 170 -3.65 -5.81 -17.73
CA ALA A 170 -2.90 -6.63 -18.67
C ALA A 170 -3.33 -6.41 -20.13
N GLU A 171 -4.62 -6.23 -20.39
CA GLU A 171 -5.13 -5.98 -21.74
C GLU A 171 -4.80 -4.56 -22.21
N ASP A 172 -4.88 -3.58 -21.32
CA ASP A 172 -4.51 -2.19 -21.62
C ASP A 172 -3.00 -2.08 -21.96
N VAL A 173 -2.14 -2.79 -21.22
CA VAL A 173 -0.70 -2.88 -21.52
C VAL A 173 -0.44 -3.54 -22.87
N LYS A 174 -1.12 -4.66 -23.18
CA LYS A 174 -0.98 -5.33 -24.49
C LYS A 174 -1.39 -4.42 -25.64
N LYS A 175 -2.48 -3.68 -25.48
CA LYS A 175 -2.94 -2.70 -26.46
C LYS A 175 -1.93 -1.59 -26.66
N ALA A 176 -1.41 -1.00 -25.58
CA ALA A 176 -0.36 0.01 -25.65
C ALA A 176 0.91 -0.51 -26.35
N ALA A 177 1.27 -1.77 -26.10
CA ALA A 177 2.40 -2.43 -26.76
C ALA A 177 2.19 -2.58 -28.27
N GLN A 178 0.99 -2.98 -28.70
CA GLN A 178 0.63 -3.10 -30.11
C GLN A 178 0.65 -1.72 -30.80
N GLU A 179 0.00 -0.72 -30.21
CA GLU A 179 -0.03 0.64 -30.74
C GLU A 179 1.38 1.23 -30.88
N ALA A 180 2.24 1.01 -29.88
CA ALA A 180 3.64 1.44 -29.95
C ALA A 180 4.41 0.76 -31.09
N ALA A 181 4.19 -0.54 -31.31
CA ALA A 181 4.82 -1.30 -32.40
C ALA A 181 4.26 -0.94 -33.79
N GLU A 182 3.00 -0.52 -33.87
CA GLU A 182 2.41 0.02 -35.10
C GLU A 182 3.00 1.37 -35.46
N GLN A 183 3.18 2.26 -34.47
CA GLN A 183 3.77 3.59 -34.67
C GLN A 183 5.29 3.52 -34.93
N ASN A 184 5.97 2.56 -34.32
CA ASN A 184 7.40 2.34 -34.52
C ASN A 184 7.68 0.87 -34.88
N PRO A 185 7.76 0.53 -36.18
CA PRO A 185 8.04 -0.82 -36.64
C PRO A 185 9.36 -1.42 -36.14
N LYS A 186 10.31 -0.62 -35.65
CA LYS A 186 11.55 -1.14 -35.02
C LYS A 186 11.30 -1.88 -33.70
N LEU A 187 10.13 -1.68 -33.09
CA LEU A 187 9.72 -2.37 -31.87
C LEU A 187 9.04 -3.71 -32.16
N LYS A 188 8.85 -4.07 -33.45
CA LYS A 188 8.34 -5.40 -33.82
C LYS A 188 9.46 -6.44 -33.69
N ALA A 189 9.07 -7.64 -33.30
CA ALA A 189 10.00 -8.76 -33.22
C ALA A 189 10.64 -8.99 -34.59
N ALA A 190 11.97 -9.10 -34.63
CA ALA A 190 12.64 -9.59 -35.81
C ALA A 190 12.21 -11.04 -36.05
N PRO A 191 12.00 -11.46 -37.32
CA PRO A 191 11.76 -12.86 -37.61
C PRO A 191 12.93 -13.67 -37.05
N ALA A 192 12.61 -14.68 -36.24
CA ALA A 192 13.64 -15.58 -35.71
C ALA A 192 14.44 -16.10 -36.91
N ALA A 193 15.74 -15.83 -36.94
CA ALA A 193 16.63 -16.39 -37.95
C ALA A 193 16.37 -17.90 -37.95
N GLY A 194 15.93 -18.42 -39.10
CA GLY A 194 15.58 -19.83 -39.24
C GLY A 194 16.73 -20.65 -38.65
N LYS A 195 16.41 -21.53 -37.69
CA LYS A 195 17.40 -22.39 -37.04
C LYS A 195 18.08 -23.17 -38.16
N SER A 196 19.22 -22.68 -38.62
CA SER A 196 20.14 -23.43 -39.45
C SER A 196 20.95 -24.32 -38.51
N GLY A 197 20.25 -25.09 -37.67
CA GLY A 197 20.78 -26.34 -37.21
C GLY A 197 20.59 -27.25 -38.40
N ALA A 198 21.66 -27.53 -39.14
CA ALA A 198 21.67 -28.71 -39.98
C ALA A 198 21.06 -29.83 -39.14
N GLU A 199 20.02 -30.50 -39.66
CA GLU A 199 19.56 -31.77 -39.13
C GLU A 199 20.81 -32.59 -38.78
N LEU A 200 21.16 -32.66 -37.49
CA LEU A 200 21.92 -33.78 -36.98
C LEU A 200 20.93 -34.93 -36.95
N ASN A 201 20.51 -35.37 -38.14
CA ASN A 201 20.13 -36.75 -38.33
C ASN A 201 21.29 -37.53 -37.73
N GLY A 202 21.05 -38.19 -36.60
CA GLY A 202 22.03 -39.00 -35.92
C GLY A 202 22.73 -39.85 -36.97
N GLY A 203 24.02 -39.57 -37.18
CA GLY A 203 24.79 -40.18 -38.23
C GLY A 203 24.72 -41.69 -38.11
N THR A 204 23.94 -42.32 -38.99
CA THR A 204 24.22 -43.70 -39.36
C THR A 204 25.53 -43.65 -40.13
N GLY A 205 26.62 -43.87 -39.39
CA GLY A 205 28.02 -43.70 -39.79
C GLY A 205 28.28 -43.59 -41.29
N GLU A 206 28.62 -42.38 -41.73
CA GLU A 206 29.18 -42.04 -43.04
C GLU A 206 30.61 -42.60 -43.19
N GLY A 207 30.71 -43.91 -43.04
CA GLY A 207 31.93 -44.71 -42.97
C GLY A 207 31.66 -46.20 -42.74
N ALA A 208 30.40 -46.59 -42.49
CA ALA A 208 30.01 -47.99 -42.41
C ALA A 208 29.90 -48.58 -43.83
N ILE A 209 30.69 -49.62 -44.09
CA ILE A 209 30.63 -50.42 -45.30
C ILE A 209 29.18 -50.86 -45.53
N THR A 210 28.60 -50.49 -46.68
CA THR A 210 27.23 -50.87 -47.06
C THR A 210 27.19 -52.32 -47.56
N GLN A 211 26.00 -52.93 -47.62
CA GLN A 211 25.83 -54.30 -48.14
C GLN A 211 26.41 -54.44 -49.56
N GLU A 212 26.12 -53.48 -50.43
CA GLU A 212 26.60 -53.51 -51.80
C GLU A 212 28.12 -53.30 -51.91
N GLN A 213 28.73 -52.60 -50.94
CA GLN A 213 30.18 -52.47 -50.85
C GLN A 213 30.80 -53.78 -50.36
N PHE A 214 30.20 -54.43 -49.36
CA PHE A 214 30.60 -55.75 -48.87
C PHE A 214 30.54 -56.81 -49.97
N ASP A 215 29.51 -56.79 -50.82
CA ASP A 215 29.37 -57.71 -51.94
C ASP A 215 30.41 -57.49 -53.05
N ARG A 216 30.91 -56.25 -53.19
CA ARG A 216 31.99 -55.90 -54.13
C ARG A 216 33.39 -56.09 -53.54
N MET A 217 33.53 -56.26 -52.22
CA MET A 217 34.81 -56.53 -51.57
C MET A 217 35.33 -57.91 -51.92
N SER A 218 36.65 -57.99 -52.14
CA SER A 218 37.38 -59.22 -52.32
C SER A 218 37.36 -60.08 -51.05
N GLY A 219 37.63 -61.38 -51.20
CA GLY A 219 37.69 -62.30 -50.05
C GLY A 219 38.74 -61.90 -49.00
N GLN A 220 39.80 -61.20 -49.40
CA GLN A 220 40.81 -60.69 -48.47
C GLN A 220 40.28 -59.52 -47.64
N GLU A 221 39.59 -58.56 -48.26
CA GLU A 221 38.99 -57.41 -47.59
C GLU A 221 37.86 -57.84 -46.64
N ARG A 222 37.08 -58.86 -47.02
CA ARG A 222 36.07 -59.46 -46.14
C ARG A 222 36.68 -60.17 -44.93
N ASN A 223 37.81 -60.87 -45.10
CA ASN A 223 38.54 -61.49 -43.99
C ASN A 223 39.16 -60.45 -43.05
N GLU A 224 39.65 -59.35 -43.59
CA GLU A 224 40.17 -58.24 -42.78
C GLU A 224 39.03 -57.55 -42.01
N LEU A 225 37.87 -57.39 -42.63
CA LEU A 225 36.67 -56.90 -41.96
C LEU A 225 36.24 -57.84 -40.83
N TYR A 226 36.33 -59.16 -41.02
CA TYR A 226 36.05 -60.13 -39.96
C TYR A 226 37.01 -60.01 -38.77
N ARG A 227 38.29 -59.71 -39.00
CA ARG A 227 39.29 -59.54 -37.93
C ARG A 227 39.17 -58.20 -37.20
N THR A 228 38.89 -57.14 -37.94
CA THR A 228 38.87 -55.76 -37.41
C THR A 228 37.49 -55.35 -36.87
N ASN A 229 36.41 -55.82 -37.50
CA ASN A 229 35.04 -55.54 -37.11
C ASN A 229 34.12 -56.76 -37.31
N PRO A 230 34.21 -57.78 -36.42
CA PRO A 230 33.46 -59.02 -36.55
C PRO A 230 31.94 -58.82 -36.50
N GLU A 231 31.44 -57.83 -35.76
CA GLU A 231 30.01 -57.52 -35.66
C GLU A 231 29.46 -56.94 -36.98
N LEU A 232 30.21 -56.06 -37.63
CA LEU A 232 29.86 -55.55 -38.95
C LEU A 232 29.86 -56.65 -40.01
N TYR A 233 30.84 -57.56 -39.96
CA TYR A 233 30.89 -58.72 -40.86
C TYR A 233 29.69 -59.66 -40.67
N ARG A 234 29.31 -59.99 -39.43
CA ARG A 234 28.13 -60.85 -39.15
C ARG A 234 26.84 -60.23 -39.68
N ARG A 235 26.65 -58.94 -39.40
CA ARG A 235 25.50 -58.17 -39.88
C ARG A 235 25.37 -58.17 -41.40
N LEU A 236 26.48 -58.02 -42.13
CA LEU A 236 26.49 -57.97 -43.60
C LEU A 236 26.54 -59.35 -44.27
N SER A 237 27.02 -60.38 -43.56
CA SER A 237 27.05 -61.77 -44.05
C SER A 237 25.77 -62.56 -43.72
N GLY A 238 24.83 -61.96 -42.98
CA GLY A 238 23.53 -62.55 -42.65
C GLY A 238 23.63 -63.78 -41.75
N ARG A 239 24.69 -63.89 -40.93
CA ARG A 239 24.98 -65.03 -40.06
C ARG A 239 25.17 -64.63 -38.60
#